data_AF-A0AAX1D6L2-F1
#
_entry.id   AF-A0AAX1D6L2-F1
#
_cell.length_a   1.000
_cell.length_b   1.000
_cell.length_c   1.000
_cell.angle_alpha   90.00
_cell.angle_beta   90.00
_cell.angle_gamma   90.00
#
_symmetry.space_group_name_H-M   'P 1'
#
loop_
_entity.id
_entity.type
_entity.pdbx_description
1 polymer ?
#
loop_
_entity_poly.entity_id
_entity_poly.type
_entity_poly.pdbx_seq_one_letter_code
_entity_poly.pdbx_strand_id
1 'polypeptide(L)'
;MFLYYRISFVASLLALAVWAITVAVYEAPRHGDGYGPDPLGVLLYLSLWPVGLLLAHSGLLACLVRARQPASILQGRQGIAIHLALGAGFLAYALYKFHPG
;
A
#
# COMPACT_ATOMS: atom_id res chain seq x y z
N MET A 1 7.52 -18.09 11.91
CA MET A 1 8.04 -16.97 11.09
C MET A 1 7.44 -16.97 9.68
N PHE A 2 7.52 -18.06 8.92
CA PHE A 2 7.06 -18.07 7.52
C PHE A 2 5.54 -17.94 7.33
N LEU A 3 4.73 -18.60 8.17
CA LEU A 3 3.27 -18.45 8.14
C LEU A 3 2.82 -17.01 8.45
N TYR A 4 3.46 -16.37 9.44
CA TYR A 4 3.18 -14.99 9.82
C TYR A 4 3.50 -14.00 8.69
N TYR A 5 4.67 -14.15 8.05
CA TYR A 5 5.01 -13.37 6.86
C TYR A 5 3.96 -13.52 5.75
N ARG A 6 3.52 -14.75 5.46
CA ARG A 6 2.48 -15.00 4.43
C ARG A 6 1.17 -14.30 4.76
N ILE A 7 0.71 -14.39 6.00
CA ILE A 7 -0.53 -13.73 6.45
C ILE A 7 -0.38 -12.21 6.33
N SER A 8 0.73 -11.65 6.81
CA SER A 8 1.01 -10.22 6.73
C SER A 8 1.08 -9.72 5.28
N PHE A 9 1.68 -10.50 4.39
CA PHE A 9 1.75 -10.16 2.97
C PHE A 9 0.38 -10.18 2.31
N VAL A 10 -0.42 -11.23 2.54
CA VAL A 10 -1.79 -11.32 1.99
C VAL A 10 -2.67 -10.18 2.52
N ALA A 11 -2.61 -9.88 3.82
CA ALA A 11 -3.33 -8.75 4.41
C ALA A 11 -2.92 -7.42 3.76
N SER A 12 -1.63 -7.22 3.49
CA SER A 12 -1.13 -6.02 2.83
C SER A 12 -1.62 -5.90 1.39
N LEU A 13 -1.63 -7.01 0.63
CA LEU A 13 -2.18 -7.04 -0.72
C LEU A 13 -3.68 -6.72 -0.75
N LEU A 14 -4.45 -7.31 0.16
CA LEU A 14 -5.89 -7.05 0.24
C LEU A 14 -6.17 -5.59 0.61
N ALA A 15 -5.47 -5.05 1.61
CA ALA A 15 -5.60 -3.65 2.01
C ALA A 15 -5.24 -2.70 0.85
N LEU A 16 -4.13 -2.98 0.16
CA LEU A 16 -3.70 -2.19 -0.99
C LEU A 16 -4.70 -2.27 -2.14
N ALA A 17 -5.24 -3.45 -2.45
CA ALA A 17 -6.21 -3.65 -3.52
C ALA A 17 -7.52 -2.90 -3.25
N VAL A 18 -8.07 -3.05 -2.04
CA VAL A 18 -9.29 -2.32 -1.63
C VAL A 18 -9.06 -0.82 -1.74
N TRP A 19 -7.96 -0.33 -1.16
CA TRP A 19 -7.63 1.09 -1.20
C TRP A 19 -7.49 1.61 -2.63
N ALA A 20 -6.73 0.91 -3.49
CA ALA A 20 -6.51 1.32 -4.88
C ALA A 20 -7.82 1.37 -5.67
N ILE A 21 -8.70 0.38 -5.50
CA ILE A 21 -10.02 0.34 -6.16
C ILE A 21 -10.88 1.51 -5.66
N THR A 22 -10.99 1.72 -4.35
CA THR A 22 -11.79 2.80 -3.77
C THR A 22 -11.30 4.17 -4.26
N VAL A 23 -9.99 4.39 -4.31
CA VAL A 23 -9.41 5.64 -4.82
C VAL A 23 -9.60 5.79 -6.34
N ALA A 24 -9.61 4.70 -7.10
CA ALA A 24 -9.83 4.73 -8.55
C ALA A 24 -11.25 5.16 -8.91
N VAL A 25 -12.25 4.69 -8.16
CA VAL A 25 -13.66 5.04 -8.38
C VAL A 25 -14.09 6.31 -7.64
N TYR A 26 -13.23 6.85 -6.78
CA TYR A 26 -13.48 8.11 -6.08
C TYR A 26 -13.41 9.30 -7.03
N GLU A 27 -14.54 10.01 -7.13
CA GLU A 27 -14.66 11.29 -7.80
C GLU A 27 -14.63 12.42 -6.76
N ALA A 28 -13.58 13.23 -6.82
CA ALA A 28 -13.47 14.38 -5.93
C ALA A 28 -14.54 15.43 -6.27
N PRO A 29 -15.18 16.06 -5.27
CA PRO A 29 -16.07 17.19 -5.52
C PRO A 29 -15.38 18.31 -6.28
N ARG A 30 -16.13 19.02 -7.13
CA ARG A 30 -15.56 20.09 -7.96
C ARG A 30 -15.21 21.28 -7.08
N HIS A 31 -14.00 21.82 -7.28
CA HIS A 31 -13.56 23.05 -6.61
C HIS A 31 -14.62 24.16 -6.75
N GLY A 32 -15.05 24.72 -5.61
CA GLY A 32 -15.99 25.85 -5.59
C GLY A 32 -17.46 25.48 -5.36
N ASP A 33 -17.76 24.23 -5.01
CA ASP A 33 -19.09 23.79 -4.57
C ASP A 33 -19.51 24.35 -3.18
N GLY A 34 -18.59 25.00 -2.46
CA GLY A 34 -18.86 25.66 -1.19
C GLY A 34 -19.00 24.70 -0.01
N TYR A 35 -18.83 23.41 -0.24
CA TYR A 35 -18.74 22.41 0.82
C TYR A 35 -17.30 22.34 1.34
N GLY A 36 -17.15 22.12 2.65
CA GLY A 36 -15.85 21.91 3.27
C GLY A 36 -15.11 20.68 2.73
N PRO A 37 -13.99 20.27 3.34
CA PRO A 37 -13.22 19.13 2.86
C PRO A 37 -14.09 17.87 2.78
N ASP A 38 -14.07 17.20 1.63
CA ASP A 38 -14.85 15.99 1.39
C ASP A 38 -14.49 14.89 2.40
N PRO A 39 -15.44 14.42 3.24
CA PRO A 39 -15.15 13.44 4.28
C PRO A 39 -14.57 12.14 3.73
N LEU A 40 -15.02 11.71 2.54
CA LEU A 40 -14.57 10.47 1.93
C LEU A 40 -13.15 10.61 1.37
N GLY A 41 -12.85 11.72 0.71
CA GLY A 41 -11.49 12.08 0.30
C GLY A 41 -10.53 12.18 1.49
N VAL A 42 -10.96 12.78 2.60
CA VAL A 42 -10.17 12.84 3.85
C VAL A 42 -9.92 11.44 4.39
N LEU A 43 -10.94 10.56 4.43
CA LEU A 43 -10.79 9.20 4.91
C LEU A 43 -9.85 8.38 4.01
N LEU A 44 -9.97 8.53 2.69
CA LEU A 44 -9.07 7.90 1.71
C LEU A 44 -7.62 8.36 1.90
N TYR A 45 -7.41 9.66 2.13
CA TYR A 45 -6.11 10.21 2.44
C TYR A 45 -5.57 9.66 3.77
N LEU A 46 -6.36 9.63 4.83
CA LEU A 46 -5.94 9.07 6.13
C LEU A 46 -5.63 7.58 6.04
N SER A 47 -6.36 6.83 5.19
CA SER A 47 -6.14 5.40 4.99
C SER A 47 -4.83 5.08 4.26
N LEU A 48 -4.13 6.07 3.67
CA LEU A 48 -2.75 5.91 3.18
C LEU A 48 -1.82 5.37 4.28
N TRP A 49 -1.97 5.85 5.51
CA TRP A 49 -1.11 5.47 6.63
C TRP A 49 -1.21 3.99 7.00
N PRO A 50 -2.39 3.43 7.34
CA PRO A 50 -2.49 2.02 7.67
C PRO A 50 -2.13 1.10 6.49
N VAL A 51 -2.48 1.47 5.25
CA VAL A 51 -2.12 0.69 4.04
C VAL A 51 -0.60 0.70 3.83
N GLY A 52 0.02 1.89 3.90
CA GLY A 52 1.47 2.04 3.78
C GLY A 52 2.23 1.32 4.89
N LEU A 53 1.75 1.40 6.14
CA LEU A 53 2.35 0.70 7.28
C LEU A 53 2.27 -0.82 7.14
N LEU A 54 1.14 -1.36 6.67
CA LEU A 54 1.00 -2.80 6.39
C LEU A 54 1.99 -3.25 5.31
N LEU A 55 2.10 -2.48 4.22
CA LEU A 55 3.03 -2.78 3.14
C LEU A 55 4.50 -2.67 3.59
N ALA A 56 4.84 -1.67 4.41
CA ALA A 56 6.16 -1.52 5.00
C ALA A 56 6.48 -2.65 5.97
N HIS A 57 5.51 -3.06 6.80
CA HIS A 57 5.64 -4.15 7.76
C HIS A 57 5.88 -5.50 7.05
N SER A 58 5.08 -5.81 6.03
CA SER A 58 5.29 -7.03 5.22
C SER A 58 6.63 -7.01 4.48
N GLY A 59 7.06 -5.84 3.98
CA GLY A 59 8.38 -5.67 3.38
C GLY A 59 9.53 -5.88 4.37
N LEU A 60 9.42 -5.35 5.59
CA LEU A 60 10.40 -5.57 6.66
C LEU A 60 10.50 -7.06 7.00
N LEU A 61 9.35 -7.75 7.11
CA LEU A 61 9.33 -9.19 7.33
C LEU A 61 9.98 -9.95 6.18
N ALA A 62 9.77 -9.54 4.92
CA ALA A 62 10.45 -10.13 3.77
C ALA A 62 11.98 -10.01 3.90
N CYS A 63 12.49 -8.84 4.31
CA CYS A 63 13.91 -8.62 4.57
C CYS A 63 14.45 -9.50 5.70
N LEU A 64 13.74 -9.60 6.83
CA LEU A 64 14.14 -10.42 7.98
C LEU A 64 14.13 -11.93 7.66
N VAL A 65 13.12 -12.38 6.93
CA VAL A 65 12.99 -13.77 6.49
C VAL A 65 14.10 -14.12 5.50
N ARG A 66 14.43 -13.23 4.55
CA ARG A 66 15.56 -13.40 3.63
C ARG A 66 16.89 -13.54 4.39
N ALA A 67 17.12 -12.71 5.40
CA ALA A 67 18.34 -12.76 6.21
C ALA A 67 18.50 -14.10 6.95
N ARG A 68 17.38 -14.78 7.29
CA ARG A 68 17.41 -16.07 7.99
C ARG A 68 17.38 -17.29 7.08
N GLN A 69 16.76 -17.22 5.89
CA GLN A 69 16.71 -18.33 4.94
C GLN A 69 16.70 -17.84 3.47
N PRO A 70 17.87 -17.78 2.80
CA PRO A 70 18.00 -17.21 1.45
C PRO A 70 17.51 -18.13 0.31
N ALA A 71 17.11 -19.37 0.59
CA ALA A 71 17.02 -20.44 -0.40
C ALA A 71 15.68 -20.59 -1.14
N SER A 72 14.61 -19.86 -0.80
CA SER A 72 13.33 -20.00 -1.52
C SER A 72 13.02 -18.84 -2.46
N ILE A 73 12.47 -19.18 -3.63
CA ILE A 73 12.18 -18.28 -4.77
C ILE A 73 11.28 -17.10 -4.36
N LEU A 74 10.32 -17.33 -3.46
CA LEU A 74 9.42 -16.30 -2.89
C LEU A 74 10.01 -15.54 -1.67
N GLN A 75 11.10 -16.02 -1.06
CA GLN A 75 11.77 -15.40 0.09
C GLN A 75 13.09 -14.68 -0.28
N GLY A 76 13.53 -14.80 -1.52
CA GLY A 76 14.77 -14.20 -2.02
C GLY A 76 14.58 -12.83 -2.69
N ARG A 77 15.45 -12.52 -3.66
CA ARG A 77 15.48 -11.25 -4.41
C ARG A 77 14.13 -10.82 -4.98
N GLN A 78 13.29 -11.77 -5.38
CA GLN A 78 11.96 -11.50 -5.95
C GLN A 78 10.98 -10.95 -4.91
N GLY A 79 11.00 -11.44 -3.67
CA GLY A 79 10.11 -10.94 -2.62
C GLY A 79 10.35 -9.46 -2.30
N ILE A 80 11.63 -9.05 -2.24
CA ILE A 80 12.01 -7.65 -2.07
C ILE A 80 11.59 -6.82 -3.29
N ALA A 81 11.86 -7.31 -4.50
CA ALA A 81 11.48 -6.62 -5.73
C ALA A 81 9.96 -6.39 -5.82
N ILE A 82 9.14 -7.37 -5.40
CA ILE A 82 7.68 -7.24 -5.35
C ILE A 82 7.27 -6.13 -4.37
N HIS A 83 7.80 -6.11 -3.15
CA HIS A 83 7.46 -5.07 -2.17
C HIS A 83 7.92 -3.67 -2.63
N LEU A 84 9.08 -3.57 -3.27
CA LEU A 84 9.55 -2.31 -3.85
C LEU A 84 8.64 -1.84 -4.99
N ALA A 85 8.22 -2.75 -5.89
CA ALA A 85 7.32 -2.42 -6.98
C ALA A 85 5.93 -1.98 -6.45
N LEU A 86 5.37 -2.73 -5.49
CA LEU A 86 4.10 -2.38 -4.86
C LEU A 86 4.19 -1.05 -4.10
N GLY A 87 5.28 -0.83 -3.36
CA GLY A 87 5.51 0.40 -2.62
C GLY A 87 5.68 1.62 -3.52
N ALA A 88 6.47 1.48 -4.60
CA ALA A 88 6.65 2.54 -5.58
C ALA A 88 5.32 2.86 -6.32
N GLY A 89 4.57 1.83 -6.73
CA GLY A 89 3.27 2.01 -7.37
C GLY A 89 2.25 2.67 -6.45
N PHE A 90 2.19 2.23 -5.18
CA PHE A 90 1.37 2.85 -4.14
C PHE A 90 1.71 4.33 -3.97
N LEU A 91 3.00 4.67 -3.81
CA LEU A 91 3.44 6.05 -3.61
C LEU A 91 3.15 6.92 -4.83
N ALA A 92 3.45 6.43 -6.04
CA ALA A 92 3.18 7.14 -7.28
C ALA A 92 1.68 7.42 -7.45
N TYR A 93 0.83 6.43 -7.14
CA TYR A 93 -0.62 6.59 -7.24
C TYR A 93 -1.18 7.55 -6.18
N ALA A 94 -0.66 7.49 -4.96
CA ALA A 94 -1.00 8.42 -3.89
C ALA A 94 -0.64 9.86 -4.26
N LEU A 95 0.57 10.09 -4.77
CA LEU A 95 1.03 11.41 -5.23
C LEU A 95 0.16 11.92 -6.38
N TYR A 96 -0.10 11.08 -7.38
CA TYR A 96 -0.95 11.44 -8.51
C TYR A 96 -2.37 11.87 -8.07
N LYS A 97 -2.96 11.18 -7.10
CA LYS A 97 -4.33 11.47 -6.65
C LYS A 97 -4.45 12.58 -5.63
N PHE A 98 -3.53 12.70 -4.69
CA PHE A 98 -3.67 13.61 -3.54
C PHE A 98 -2.71 14.81 -3.57
N HIS A 99 -1.70 14.82 -4.44
CA HIS A 99 -0.83 15.97 -4.71
C HIS A 99 -0.73 16.27 -6.22
N PRO A 100 -1.87 16.54 -6.91
CA PRO A 100 -1.80 17.12 -8.24
C PRO A 100 -1.22 18.53 -8.12
N GLY A 101 -0.08 18.78 -8.79
CA GLY A 101 0.52 20.11 -8.90
C GLY A 101 -0.35 21.08 -9.67
#